data_AF-A0A962FE91-F1
#
_entry.id   AF-A0A962FE91-F1
#
_cell.length_a   1.000
_cell.length_b   1.000
_cell.length_c   1.000
_cell.angle_alpha   90.00
_cell.angle_beta   90.00
_cell.angle_gamma   90.00
#
_symmetry.space_group_name_H-M   'P 1'
#
loop_
_entity.id
_entity.type
_entity.pdbx_description
1 polymer ?
#
loop_
_entity_poly.entity_id
_entity_poly.type
_entity_poly.pdbx_seq_one_letter_code
_entity_poly.pdbx_strand_id
1 'polypeptide(L)'
;MTQILSDFIRALRAQDVRISPAEAIEAGQALELLGYDNREILKQGLSNALAKSVDEKAAFDETFDKYFEFRSFSGKTPAGAQGEQQPQGDAAPDSEGDSSGQQGQGGEGGTPTGGGTGQAHGEASAPPDQSAAEAAEAALLEVLERGDRAELQRRLAEAARRAGVTDIRFFTQRGMYGLRIQREMGSE
;
A
#
# COMPACT_ATOMS: atom_id res chain seq x y z
N MET A 1 -6.97 -3.41 6.24
CA MET A 1 -5.81 -4.22 5.83
C MET A 1 -4.62 -3.84 6.70
N THR A 2 -4.04 -4.78 7.43
CA THR A 2 -2.89 -4.55 8.30
C THR A 2 -1.64 -4.22 7.48
N GLN A 3 -0.75 -3.36 7.99
CA GLN A 3 0.51 -3.03 7.29
C GLN A 3 1.37 -4.28 7.04
N ILE A 4 1.31 -5.25 7.97
CA ILE A 4 2.04 -6.52 7.88
C ILE A 4 1.65 -7.32 6.63
N LEU A 5 0.35 -7.41 6.34
CA LEU A 5 -0.16 -8.14 5.18
C LEU A 5 0.20 -7.43 3.87
N SER A 6 0.08 -6.10 3.83
CA SER A 6 0.44 -5.30 2.65
C SER A 6 1.91 -5.47 2.26
N ASP A 7 2.81 -5.44 3.25
CA ASP A 7 4.24 -5.64 3.06
C ASP A 7 4.56 -7.08 2.62
N PHE A 8 3.86 -8.06 3.19
CA PHE A 8 4.01 -9.46 2.80
C PHE A 8 3.55 -9.72 1.35
N ILE A 9 2.42 -9.15 0.93
CA ILE A 9 1.94 -9.23 -0.46
C ILE A 9 2.94 -8.60 -1.44
N ARG A 10 3.61 -7.51 -1.04
CA ARG A 10 4.70 -6.92 -1.84
C ARG A 10 5.89 -7.88 -1.97
N ALA A 11 6.27 -8.56 -0.89
CA ALA A 11 7.33 -9.56 -0.93
C ALA A 11 6.99 -10.74 -1.85
N LEU A 12 5.75 -11.25 -1.79
CA LEU A 12 5.27 -12.32 -2.68
C LEU A 12 5.30 -11.91 -4.16
N ARG A 13 4.84 -10.69 -4.48
CA ARG A 13 4.91 -10.16 -5.85
C ARG A 13 6.34 -9.99 -6.35
N ALA A 14 7.31 -9.76 -5.46
CA ALA A 14 8.72 -9.73 -5.82
C ALA A 14 9.30 -11.12 -6.15
N GLN A 15 8.64 -12.20 -5.70
CA GLN A 15 8.92 -13.60 -6.05
C GLN A 15 8.04 -14.10 -7.20
N ASP A 16 7.51 -13.18 -8.02
CA ASP A 16 6.66 -13.46 -9.19
C ASP A 16 5.31 -14.17 -8.88
N VAL A 17 4.87 -14.16 -7.62
CA VAL A 17 3.54 -14.65 -7.24
C VAL A 17 2.48 -13.61 -7.62
N ARG A 18 1.60 -13.96 -8.55
CA ARG A 18 0.56 -13.05 -9.07
C ARG A 18 -0.63 -12.97 -8.11
N ILE A 19 -0.68 -11.89 -7.35
CA ILE A 19 -1.78 -11.62 -6.40
C ILE A 19 -2.68 -10.50 -6.93
N SER A 20 -3.95 -10.82 -7.16
CA SER A 20 -5.00 -9.87 -7.54
C SER A 20 -5.52 -9.06 -6.34
N PRO A 21 -6.21 -7.92 -6.58
CA PRO A 21 -6.84 -7.16 -5.50
C PRO A 21 -7.91 -7.94 -4.72
N ALA A 22 -8.65 -8.83 -5.39
CA ALA A 22 -9.66 -9.66 -4.75
C ALA A 22 -9.03 -10.64 -3.75
N GLU A 23 -7.96 -11.31 -4.15
CA GLU A 23 -7.18 -12.22 -3.28
C GLU A 23 -6.56 -11.47 -2.10
N ALA A 24 -6.11 -10.23 -2.30
CA ALA A 24 -5.60 -9.40 -1.20
C ALA A 24 -6.71 -9.07 -0.16
N ILE A 25 -7.95 -8.81 -0.62
CA ILE A 25 -9.10 -8.59 0.28
C ILE A 25 -9.44 -9.89 1.01
N GLU A 26 -9.50 -11.00 0.29
CA GLU A 26 -9.77 -12.34 0.86
C GLU A 26 -8.72 -12.72 1.91
N ALA A 27 -7.44 -12.50 1.63
CA ALA A 27 -6.37 -12.70 2.60
C ALA A 27 -6.51 -11.80 3.84
N GLY A 28 -7.01 -10.57 3.66
CA GLY A 28 -7.33 -9.68 4.78
C GLY A 28 -8.45 -10.23 5.66
N GLN A 29 -9.52 -10.74 5.06
CA GLN A 29 -10.64 -11.36 5.79
C GLN A 29 -10.22 -12.65 6.47
N ALA A 30 -9.43 -13.50 5.79
CA ALA A 30 -8.87 -14.71 6.38
C ALA A 30 -8.00 -14.38 7.60
N LEU A 31 -7.18 -13.33 7.51
CA LEU A 31 -6.33 -12.89 8.61
C LEU A 31 -7.13 -12.40 9.83
N GLU A 32 -8.27 -11.71 9.61
CA GLU A 32 -9.16 -11.27 10.69
C GLU A 32 -9.82 -12.44 11.43
N LEU A 33 -10.05 -13.56 10.74
CA LEU A 33 -10.63 -14.77 11.32
C LEU A 33 -9.59 -15.67 12.01
N LEU A 34 -8.40 -15.81 11.42
CA LEU A 34 -7.37 -16.73 11.90
C LEU A 34 -6.48 -16.11 12.98
N GLY A 35 -6.32 -14.78 12.98
CA GLY A 35 -5.39 -14.08 13.87
C GLY A 35 -3.93 -14.45 13.61
N TYR A 36 -3.07 -14.22 14.62
CA TYR A 36 -1.64 -14.52 14.57
C TYR A 36 -1.21 -15.59 15.59
N ASP A 37 -2.16 -16.17 16.33
CA ASP A 37 -1.88 -17.05 17.46
C ASP A 37 -1.23 -18.36 17.03
N ASN A 38 -1.71 -18.93 15.91
CA ASN A 38 -1.18 -20.17 15.36
C ASN A 38 -0.57 -19.93 13.98
N ARG A 39 0.76 -19.98 13.93
CA ARG A 39 1.56 -19.77 12.71
C ARG A 39 1.22 -20.77 11.60
N GLU A 40 0.99 -22.03 11.94
CA GLU A 40 0.72 -23.08 10.95
C GLU A 40 -0.65 -22.86 10.29
N ILE A 41 -1.66 -22.57 11.11
CA ILE A 41 -3.02 -22.24 10.63
C ILE A 41 -2.98 -20.97 9.77
N LEU A 42 -2.25 -19.94 10.22
CA LEU A 42 -2.07 -18.70 9.45
C LEU A 42 -1.40 -18.95 8.10
N LYS A 43 -0.33 -19.76 8.07
CA LYS A 43 0.39 -20.12 6.84
C LYS A 43 -0.54 -20.84 5.86
N GLN A 44 -1.31 -21.83 6.33
CA GLN A 44 -2.24 -22.58 5.49
C GLN A 44 -3.38 -21.71 4.96
N GLY A 45 -3.97 -20.87 5.82
CA GLY A 45 -5.07 -19.98 5.43
C GLY A 45 -4.64 -18.94 4.39
N LEU A 46 -3.50 -18.29 4.60
CA LEU A 46 -2.96 -17.34 3.64
C LEU A 46 -2.46 -18.01 2.35
N SER A 47 -1.86 -19.20 2.43
CA SER A 47 -1.45 -19.99 1.26
C SER A 47 -2.64 -20.31 0.37
N ASN A 48 -3.81 -20.61 0.95
CA ASN A 48 -5.03 -20.87 0.18
C ASN A 48 -5.64 -19.60 -0.41
N ALA A 49 -5.58 -18.46 0.28
CA ALA A 49 -6.10 -17.20 -0.23
C ALA A 49 -5.20 -16.57 -1.32
N LEU A 50 -3.88 -16.77 -1.24
CA LEU A 50 -2.90 -16.02 -2.05
C LEU A 50 -2.19 -16.86 -3.13
N ALA A 51 -2.21 -18.19 -3.04
CA ALA A 51 -1.49 -19.07 -3.97
C ALA A 51 -2.39 -20.21 -4.48
N LYS A 52 -2.59 -20.26 -5.81
CA LYS A 52 -3.51 -21.20 -6.47
C LYS A 52 -2.79 -22.34 -7.17
N SER A 53 -1.56 -22.11 -7.65
CA SER A 53 -0.75 -23.15 -8.27
C SER A 53 0.24 -23.80 -7.28
N VAL A 54 0.76 -24.97 -7.64
CA VAL A 54 1.78 -25.67 -6.84
C VAL A 54 3.06 -24.83 -6.76
N ASP A 55 3.47 -24.21 -7.87
CA ASP A 55 4.66 -23.36 -7.93
C ASP A 55 4.48 -22.10 -7.07
N GLU A 56 3.30 -21.49 -7.10
CA GLU A 56 2.96 -20.34 -6.25
C GLU A 56 2.97 -20.72 -4.77
N LYS A 57 2.47 -21.92 -4.42
CA LYS A 57 2.49 -22.40 -3.04
C LYS A 57 3.92 -22.64 -2.54
N ALA A 58 4.81 -23.16 -3.39
CA ALA A 58 6.22 -23.31 -3.04
C ALA A 58 6.90 -21.94 -2.81
N ALA A 59 6.71 -20.99 -3.73
CA ALA A 59 7.24 -19.62 -3.58
C ALA A 59 6.64 -18.90 -2.36
N PHE A 60 5.34 -19.12 -2.10
CA PHE A 60 4.65 -18.61 -0.92
C PHE A 60 5.28 -19.14 0.36
N ASP A 61 5.47 -20.45 0.47
CA ASP A 61 5.98 -21.09 1.68
C ASP A 61 7.38 -20.58 2.03
N GLU A 62 8.26 -20.49 1.03
CA GLU A 62 9.61 -19.94 1.19
C GLU A 62 9.57 -18.47 1.63
N THR A 63 8.70 -17.66 1.02
CA THR A 63 8.57 -16.23 1.35
C THR A 63 7.97 -16.03 2.73
N PHE A 64 6.99 -16.84 3.11
CA PHE A 64 6.35 -16.81 4.42
C PHE A 64 7.36 -17.12 5.53
N ASP A 65 8.13 -18.19 5.35
CA ASP A 65 9.12 -18.59 6.36
C ASP A 65 10.16 -17.49 6.57
N LYS A 66 10.73 -16.93 5.49
CA LYS A 66 11.69 -15.82 5.56
C LYS A 66 11.10 -14.55 6.19
N TYR A 67 9.90 -14.15 5.78
CA TYR A 67 9.28 -12.90 6.22
C TYR A 67 8.92 -12.93 7.72
N PHE A 68 8.40 -14.06 8.20
CA PHE A 68 7.97 -14.21 9.59
C PHE A 68 9.09 -14.67 10.55
N GLU A 69 10.13 -15.37 10.08
CA GLU A 69 11.37 -15.55 10.86
C GLU A 69 12.02 -14.19 11.17
N PHE A 70 12.16 -13.33 10.15
CA PHE A 70 12.80 -12.03 10.31
C PHE A 70 12.04 -11.11 11.29
N ARG A 71 10.71 -11.13 11.27
CA ARG A 71 9.90 -10.35 12.23
C ARG A 71 9.94 -10.88 13.65
N SER A 72 10.03 -12.21 13.83
CA SER A 72 10.20 -12.82 15.16
C SER A 72 11.50 -12.37 15.81
N PHE A 73 12.57 -12.19 15.01
CA PHE A 73 13.85 -11.64 15.47
C PHE A 73 13.84 -10.12 15.68
N SER A 74 13.03 -9.38 14.92
CA SER A 74 12.98 -7.91 14.96
C SER A 74 12.17 -7.32 16.14
N GLY A 75 11.63 -8.15 17.03
CA GLY A 75 11.02 -7.72 18.30
C GLY A 75 9.77 -6.83 18.18
N LYS A 76 9.26 -6.58 16.96
CA LYS A 76 8.02 -5.83 16.70
C LYS A 76 6.85 -6.79 16.51
N THR A 77 6.52 -7.54 17.55
CA THR A 77 5.21 -8.18 17.68
C THR A 77 4.29 -7.18 18.38
N PRO A 78 3.16 -6.76 17.80
CA PRO A 78 2.14 -6.08 18.58
C PRO A 78 1.65 -7.05 19.65
N ALA A 79 1.76 -6.63 20.92
CA ALA A 79 1.40 -7.43 22.08
C ALA A 79 -0.01 -8.04 21.92
N GLY A 80 -0.09 -9.37 22.05
CA GLY A 80 -1.35 -10.11 22.05
C GLY A 80 -1.15 -11.62 21.91
N ALA A 81 -1.24 -12.30 23.05
CA ALA A 81 -1.57 -13.73 23.22
C ALA A 81 -0.56 -14.80 22.76
N GLN A 82 0.45 -15.04 23.61
CA GLN A 82 0.79 -16.43 23.96
C GLN A 82 -0.02 -16.77 25.21
N GLY A 83 -1.04 -17.59 25.05
CA GLY A 83 -1.79 -18.19 26.14
C GLY A 83 -1.32 -19.63 26.34
N GLU A 84 -0.70 -19.91 27.48
CA GLU A 84 -0.74 -21.21 28.12
C GLU A 84 -1.14 -21.00 29.60
N GLN A 85 -2.19 -21.71 29.99
CA GLN A 85 -2.99 -21.51 31.20
C GLN A 85 -2.51 -22.38 32.38
N GLN A 86 -2.40 -21.73 33.56
CA GLN A 86 -2.92 -22.13 34.91
C GLN A 86 -2.19 -23.19 35.78
N PRO A 87 -2.43 -23.27 37.13
CA PRO A 87 -3.39 -22.53 37.98
C PRO A 87 -2.91 -22.01 39.38
N GLN A 88 -3.79 -21.20 39.99
CA GLN A 88 -4.16 -21.07 41.42
C GLN A 88 -3.34 -20.24 42.42
N GLY A 89 -4.07 -19.33 43.09
CA GLY A 89 -3.69 -18.69 44.35
C GLY A 89 -4.55 -17.46 44.66
N ASP A 90 -5.78 -17.68 45.13
CA ASP A 90 -6.65 -16.67 45.77
C ASP A 90 -5.93 -15.91 46.89
N ALA A 91 -6.02 -14.57 46.89
CA ALA A 91 -6.20 -13.70 48.07
C ALA A 91 -6.03 -12.21 47.71
N ALA A 92 -7.14 -11.47 47.73
CA ALA A 92 -7.18 -10.06 48.14
C ALA A 92 -7.50 -10.02 49.66
N PRO A 93 -7.36 -8.90 50.42
CA PRO A 93 -7.43 -7.51 49.94
C PRO A 93 -6.55 -6.45 50.67
N ASP A 94 -6.72 -5.21 50.17
CA ASP A 94 -6.62 -3.88 50.79
C ASP A 94 -5.34 -3.37 51.47
N SER A 95 -4.84 -2.23 50.95
CA SER A 95 -4.49 -1.06 51.78
C SER A 95 -4.43 0.21 50.94
N GLU A 96 -5.16 1.21 51.41
CA GLU A 96 -5.21 2.61 50.95
C GLU A 96 -3.89 3.35 51.25
N GLY A 97 -3.61 4.41 50.48
CA GLY A 97 -2.45 5.27 50.69
C GLY A 97 -2.44 6.49 49.77
N ASP A 98 -3.13 7.53 50.21
CA ASP A 98 -3.23 8.90 49.70
C ASP A 98 -1.89 9.58 49.30
N SER A 99 -1.91 10.38 48.23
CA SER A 99 -1.27 11.71 48.20
C SER A 99 -1.66 12.52 46.94
N SER A 100 -2.68 13.36 47.15
CA SER A 100 -2.84 14.78 46.77
C SER A 100 -1.93 15.49 45.72
N GLY A 101 -2.59 16.35 44.94
CA GLY A 101 -2.07 17.57 44.30
C GLY A 101 -1.88 17.47 42.77
N GLN A 102 -2.38 18.33 41.89
CA GLN A 102 -2.90 19.69 42.00
C GLN A 102 -3.65 20.07 40.70
N GLN A 103 -4.57 21.01 40.84
CA GLN A 103 -5.55 21.53 39.86
C GLN A 103 -4.95 22.42 38.75
N GLY A 104 -5.74 22.58 37.68
CA GLY A 104 -5.79 23.76 36.80
C GLY A 104 -6.38 23.40 35.43
N GLN A 105 -7.71 23.46 35.23
CA GLN A 105 -8.45 24.57 34.58
C GLN A 105 -7.78 25.06 33.29
N GLY A 106 -8.36 25.05 32.10
CA GLY A 106 -9.74 25.22 31.65
C GLY A 106 -9.65 26.02 30.33
N GLY A 107 -10.63 25.95 29.43
CA GLY A 107 -10.67 26.87 28.30
C GLY A 107 -11.32 26.33 27.03
N GLU A 108 -12.63 26.54 26.94
CA GLU A 108 -13.47 26.40 25.77
C GLU A 108 -13.19 27.50 24.73
N GLY A 109 -13.47 27.21 23.45
CA GLY A 109 -13.55 28.17 22.35
C GLY A 109 -13.54 27.38 21.03
N GLY A 110 -14.64 27.21 20.31
CA GLY A 110 -15.46 28.27 19.74
C GLY A 110 -15.22 28.29 18.24
N THR A 111 -16.13 27.68 17.48
CA THR A 111 -16.26 27.71 16.01
C THR A 111 -16.56 29.15 15.50
N PRO A 112 -16.82 29.38 14.20
CA PRO A 112 -16.15 28.98 12.95
C PRO A 112 -15.86 30.24 12.07
N THR A 113 -14.86 30.20 11.17
CA THR A 113 -14.79 31.21 10.09
C THR A 113 -13.99 30.69 8.89
N GLY A 114 -14.52 30.90 7.69
CA GLY A 114 -13.87 30.53 6.45
C GLY A 114 -14.83 30.17 5.32
N GLY A 115 -15.80 31.04 5.04
CA GLY A 115 -16.56 30.98 3.79
C GLY A 115 -15.64 31.28 2.60
N GLY A 116 -15.68 30.40 1.60
CA GLY A 116 -14.99 30.55 0.34
C GLY A 116 -15.83 29.93 -0.77
N THR A 117 -16.88 30.63 -1.16
CA THR A 117 -17.60 30.41 -2.42
C THR A 117 -16.66 30.70 -3.58
N GLY A 118 -16.27 29.67 -4.34
CA GLY A 118 -15.47 29.78 -5.55
C GLY A 118 -16.13 28.96 -6.66
N GLN A 119 -16.85 29.69 -7.49
CA GLN A 119 -17.40 29.40 -8.82
C GLN A 119 -17.06 28.07 -9.51
N ALA A 120 -18.13 27.53 -10.08
CA ALA A 120 -18.14 26.68 -11.25
C ALA A 120 -17.13 27.12 -12.33
N HIS A 121 -16.36 26.16 -12.83
CA HIS A 121 -16.11 26.03 -14.25
C HIS A 121 -16.18 24.56 -14.62
N GLY A 122 -17.29 24.20 -15.28
CA GLY A 122 -17.25 23.10 -16.23
C GLY A 122 -16.42 23.58 -17.41
N GLU A 123 -15.17 23.14 -17.49
CA GLU A 123 -14.42 23.25 -18.74
C GLU A 123 -14.85 22.11 -19.64
N ALA A 124 -15.68 22.50 -20.59
CA ALA A 124 -15.93 21.78 -21.82
C ALA A 124 -14.59 21.38 -22.45
N SER A 125 -14.53 20.13 -22.86
CA SER A 125 -13.45 19.54 -23.64
C SER A 125 -13.12 20.40 -24.86
N ALA A 126 -12.06 21.19 -24.78
CA ALA A 126 -11.39 21.70 -25.96
C ALA A 126 -10.71 20.49 -26.67
N PRO A 127 -10.73 20.42 -28.02
CA PRO A 127 -9.93 19.44 -28.72
C PRO A 127 -8.45 19.64 -28.35
N PRO A 128 -7.64 18.56 -28.31
CA PRO A 128 -6.21 18.71 -28.02
C PRO A 128 -5.60 19.67 -29.04
N ASP A 129 -4.84 20.63 -28.55
CA ASP A 129 -4.07 21.56 -29.38
C ASP A 129 -3.07 20.72 -30.17
N GLN A 130 -3.41 20.38 -31.42
CA GLN A 130 -2.62 19.50 -32.29
C GLN A 130 -1.18 20.01 -32.42
N SER A 131 -1.00 21.34 -32.33
CA SER A 131 0.30 21.99 -32.33
C SER A 131 1.19 21.61 -31.13
N ALA A 132 0.59 21.36 -29.96
CA ALA A 132 1.32 20.97 -28.75
C ALA A 132 1.74 19.49 -28.77
N ALA A 133 0.91 18.62 -29.39
CA ALA A 133 1.23 17.22 -29.59
C ALA A 133 2.39 17.04 -30.60
N GLU A 134 2.32 17.75 -31.74
CA GLU A 134 3.39 17.76 -32.75
C GLU A 134 4.71 18.31 -32.19
N ALA A 135 4.65 19.33 -31.34
CA ALA A 135 5.85 19.87 -30.68
C ALA A 135 6.47 18.89 -29.68
N ALA A 136 5.64 18.13 -28.95
CA ALA A 136 6.12 17.11 -28.02
C ALA A 136 6.76 15.92 -28.77
N GLU A 137 6.18 15.51 -29.90
CA GLU A 137 6.71 14.48 -30.78
C GLU A 137 8.06 14.87 -31.39
N ALA A 138 8.17 16.09 -31.93
CA ALA A 138 9.42 16.63 -32.45
C ALA A 138 10.54 16.65 -31.38
N ALA A 139 10.19 17.03 -30.15
CA ALA A 139 11.11 17.04 -29.02
C ALA A 139 11.55 15.62 -28.58
N LEU A 140 10.72 14.59 -28.80
CA LEU A 140 11.09 13.19 -28.56
C LEU A 140 12.01 12.66 -29.66
N LEU A 141 11.69 12.94 -30.92
CA LEU A 141 12.51 12.58 -32.08
C LEU A 141 13.93 13.12 -31.95
N GLU A 142 14.09 14.39 -31.57
CA GLU A 142 15.41 15.00 -31.34
C GLU A 142 16.23 14.24 -30.26
N VAL A 143 15.60 13.84 -29.16
CA VAL A 143 16.28 13.09 -28.08
C VAL A 143 16.69 11.68 -28.54
N LEU A 144 15.86 11.04 -29.37
CA LEU A 144 16.15 9.72 -29.93
C LEU A 144 17.29 9.79 -30.96
N GLU A 145 17.30 10.80 -31.84
CA GLU A 145 18.37 11.03 -32.81
C GLU A 145 19.72 11.31 -32.12
N ARG A 146 19.69 12.07 -31.02
CA ARG A 146 20.89 12.35 -30.22
C ARG A 146 21.39 11.12 -29.44
N GLY A 147 20.57 10.09 -29.27
CA GLY A 147 20.91 8.85 -28.56
C GLY A 147 21.17 9.04 -27.07
N ASP A 148 20.73 10.15 -26.47
CA ASP A 148 20.97 10.46 -25.07
C ASP A 148 20.01 9.69 -24.17
N ARG A 149 20.48 8.52 -23.73
CA ARG A 149 19.73 7.61 -22.87
C ARG A 149 19.39 8.21 -21.50
N ALA A 150 20.25 9.09 -20.97
CA ALA A 150 20.01 9.71 -19.67
C ALA A 150 18.88 10.74 -19.75
N GLU A 151 18.86 11.54 -20.81
CA GLU A 151 17.78 12.50 -21.07
C GLU A 151 16.45 11.77 -21.34
N LEU A 152 16.46 10.68 -22.12
CA LEU A 152 15.27 9.86 -22.35
C LEU A 152 14.71 9.27 -21.04
N GLN A 153 15.58 8.76 -20.17
CA GLN A 153 15.18 8.23 -18.86
C GLN A 153 14.57 9.32 -17.95
N ARG A 154 15.13 10.53 -17.95
CA ARG A 154 14.59 11.67 -17.19
C ARG A 154 13.19 12.05 -17.68
N ARG A 155 13.00 12.16 -18.99
CA ARG A 155 11.71 12.49 -19.60
C ARG A 155 10.66 11.41 -19.38
N LEU A 156 11.04 10.13 -19.49
CA LEU A 156 10.16 9.01 -19.18
C LEU A 156 9.68 9.07 -17.72
N ALA A 157 10.58 9.38 -16.77
CA ALA A 157 10.22 9.52 -15.37
C ALA A 157 9.26 10.70 -15.11
N GLU A 158 9.42 11.81 -15.83
CA GLU A 158 8.51 12.96 -15.78
C GLU A 158 7.14 12.65 -16.39
N ALA A 159 7.10 11.98 -17.54
CA ALA A 159 5.88 11.52 -18.17
C ALA A 159 5.12 10.51 -17.30
N ALA A 160 5.83 9.58 -16.63
CA ALA A 160 5.23 8.65 -15.68
C ALA A 160 4.58 9.36 -14.48
N ARG A 161 5.18 10.44 -13.98
CA ARG A 161 4.58 11.27 -12.93
C ARG A 161 3.34 12.00 -13.41
N ARG A 162 3.40 12.68 -14.56
CA ARG A 162 2.25 13.38 -15.18
C ARG A 162 1.10 12.43 -15.50
N ALA A 163 1.43 11.21 -15.94
CA ALA A 163 0.45 10.19 -16.28
C ALA A 163 -0.28 9.62 -15.05
N GLY A 164 0.23 9.82 -13.83
CA GLY A 164 -0.34 9.27 -12.60
C GLY A 164 -0.04 7.79 -12.39
N VAL A 165 1.14 7.30 -12.81
CA VAL A 165 1.52 5.87 -12.68
C VAL A 165 1.48 5.38 -11.23
N THR A 166 1.69 6.28 -10.27
CA THR A 166 1.54 6.00 -8.83
C THR A 166 0.10 5.67 -8.41
N ASP A 167 -0.89 6.03 -9.24
CA ASP A 167 -2.32 5.83 -8.96
C ASP A 167 -2.87 4.52 -9.56
N ILE A 168 -1.99 3.65 -10.09
CA ILE A 168 -2.37 2.33 -10.58
C ILE A 168 -2.84 1.48 -9.39
N ARG A 169 -4.15 1.20 -9.36
CA ARG A 169 -4.77 0.36 -8.33
C ARG A 169 -5.11 -1.04 -8.83
N PHE A 170 -5.37 -1.18 -10.13
CA PHE A 170 -5.79 -2.43 -10.75
C PHE A 170 -4.89 -2.80 -11.93
N PHE A 171 -4.59 -4.10 -12.10
CA PHE A 171 -3.68 -4.58 -13.15
C PHE A 171 -4.18 -4.25 -14.57
N THR A 172 -5.50 -4.19 -14.77
CA THR A 172 -6.15 -3.80 -16.04
C THR A 172 -5.86 -2.37 -16.46
N GLN A 173 -5.48 -1.51 -15.52
CA GLN A 173 -5.15 -0.11 -15.80
C GLN A 173 -3.74 0.05 -16.39
N ARG A 174 -2.85 -0.95 -16.25
CA ARG A 174 -1.44 -0.83 -16.68
C ARG A 174 -1.32 -0.50 -18.16
N GLY A 175 -2.17 -1.08 -19.02
CA GLY A 175 -2.21 -0.76 -20.44
C GLY A 175 -2.59 0.70 -20.71
N MET A 176 -3.64 1.18 -20.05
CA MET A 176 -4.10 2.58 -20.16
C MET A 176 -3.06 3.60 -19.70
N TYR A 177 -2.37 3.33 -18.58
CA TYR A 177 -1.29 4.21 -18.11
C TYR A 177 -0.07 4.14 -19.01
N GLY A 178 0.27 2.98 -19.59
CA GLY A 178 1.33 2.87 -20.59
C GLY A 178 1.08 3.76 -21.83
N LEU A 179 -0.13 3.71 -22.38
CA LEU A 179 -0.58 4.59 -23.47
C LEU A 179 -0.56 6.08 -23.06
N ARG A 180 -0.98 6.40 -21.83
CA ARG A 180 -0.93 7.78 -21.33
C ARG A 180 0.52 8.28 -21.21
N ILE A 181 1.45 7.45 -20.74
CA ILE A 181 2.89 7.81 -20.70
C ILE A 181 3.41 8.07 -22.12
N GLN A 182 3.05 7.23 -23.10
CA GLN A 182 3.46 7.43 -24.49
C GLN A 182 2.95 8.77 -25.04
N ARG A 183 1.68 9.11 -24.80
CA ARG A 183 1.12 10.42 -25.19
C ARG A 183 1.81 11.59 -24.52
N GLU A 184 2.12 11.47 -23.21
CA GLU A 184 2.86 12.51 -22.47
C GLU A 184 4.32 12.66 -22.93
N MET A 185 4.87 11.63 -23.58
CA MET A 185 6.17 11.66 -24.24
C MET A 185 6.11 12.16 -25.68
N GLY A 186 4.92 12.40 -26.24
CA GLY A 186 4.77 12.83 -27.63
C GLY A 186 4.75 11.67 -28.65
N SER A 187 4.43 10.45 -28.23
CA SER A 187 4.09 9.35 -29.14
C SER A 187 2.57 9.31 -29.30
N GLU A 188 2.07 9.50 -30.53
CA GLU A 188 0.65 9.30 -30.86
C GLU A 188 0.20 7.84 -30.71
#